data_AF-A0AAW4ZYI0-F1
#
_entry.id   AF-A0AAW4ZYI0-F1
#
_cell.length_a   1.000
_cell.length_b   1.000
_cell.length_c   1.000
_cell.angle_alpha   90.00
_cell.angle_beta   90.00
_cell.angle_gamma   90.00
#
_symmetry.space_group_name_H-M   'P 1'
#
loop_
_entity.id
_entity.type
_entity.pdbx_description
1 polymer ?
#
loop_
_entity_poly.entity_id
_entity_poly.type
_entity_poly.pdbx_seq_one_letter_code
_entity_poly.pdbx_strand_id
1 'polypeptide(L)'
;MVSGCDNESHIDYSSFNITPEIIPHQKQQGFIITDTYSPFNTPLEFKNLEYSTKELINSNWLSNPHYLEDINNLIYQFNQINIKSSAIFIQALNNSALIYKTNMIEVNILKRALQKDVNQKLNHYQQELASINTHLEIIKKDEKQHIENINTLKTKIKEKQQHYTKLRRSLKSDLETILLNNDLVFDLISNINFKYKKDKALYCPKYLDVYQNINVISSNDCIYYNKEELISKIPKQYQHQVDITFNKYIPELWETMVKLNGYFESNYNKQVFYDYLQKDLMIANNNLIIKRTMKSEQNAQYSIKEYVNKSKQLHLEMNINIDKYLLDDNNRVDISSAAFYKKLSPLLTNNTIKNPIINFSLLYNNKNVVEKFTQQYATKILNEYPKTLSFHITNKGNFILPKIKANRYKIVIDIKESYSVIYNNCNILASPVDLTQQTPNTTIIEHNLNQIIRLQLFKQWYNS
;
A
#
# COMPACT_ATOMS: atom_id res chain seq x y z
N MET A 1 42.65 31.43 -47.72
CA MET A 1 41.59 30.54 -48.21
C MET A 1 42.22 29.57 -49.19
N VAL A 2 42.34 28.29 -48.83
CA VAL A 2 42.69 27.20 -49.74
C VAL A 2 41.58 26.17 -49.57
N SER A 3 40.74 26.02 -50.58
CA SER A 3 39.73 24.98 -50.67
C SER A 3 40.45 23.64 -50.85
N GLY A 4 40.59 22.87 -49.76
CA GLY A 4 40.95 21.46 -49.89
C GLY A 4 39.78 20.76 -50.56
N CYS A 5 39.97 20.28 -51.78
CA CYS A 5 39.02 19.40 -52.44
C CYS A 5 38.79 18.19 -51.54
N ASP A 6 37.54 17.86 -51.23
CA ASP A 6 37.22 16.57 -50.64
C ASP A 6 37.65 15.51 -51.69
N ASN A 7 38.64 14.68 -51.35
CA ASN A 7 39.16 13.69 -52.29
C ASN A 7 38.08 12.63 -52.55
N GLU A 8 37.66 12.51 -53.81
CA GLU A 8 36.80 11.43 -54.26
C GLU A 8 37.54 10.09 -54.06
N SER A 9 36.87 9.14 -53.43
CA SER A 9 37.36 7.79 -53.19
C SER A 9 36.50 6.79 -53.95
N HIS A 10 37.05 5.61 -54.22
CA HIS A 10 36.39 4.56 -55.00
C HIS A 10 36.50 3.20 -54.32
N ILE A 11 35.46 2.38 -54.39
CA ILE A 11 35.50 0.96 -54.01
C ILE A 11 35.52 0.08 -55.26
N ASP A 12 36.58 -0.69 -55.45
CA ASP A 12 36.70 -1.63 -56.56
C ASP A 12 35.98 -2.94 -56.24
N TYR A 13 34.69 -2.98 -56.56
CA TYR A 13 33.83 -4.15 -56.40
C TYR A 13 34.39 -5.42 -57.06
N SER A 14 35.12 -5.29 -58.17
CA SER A 14 35.66 -6.44 -58.91
C SER A 14 36.75 -7.15 -58.11
N SER A 15 37.60 -6.38 -57.41
CA SER A 15 38.61 -6.94 -56.51
C SER A 15 38.01 -7.76 -55.36
N PHE A 16 36.76 -7.47 -54.98
CA PHE A 16 36.04 -8.19 -53.93
C PHE A 16 35.16 -9.34 -54.47
N ASN A 17 35.28 -9.68 -55.76
CA ASN A 17 34.43 -10.64 -56.48
C ASN A 17 32.94 -10.29 -56.46
N ILE A 18 32.61 -9.00 -56.46
CA ILE A 18 31.22 -8.50 -56.48
C ILE A 18 30.88 -8.16 -57.92
N THR A 19 30.01 -8.94 -58.55
CA THR A 19 29.60 -8.68 -59.93
C THR A 19 28.65 -7.47 -60.01
N PRO A 20 28.66 -6.70 -61.11
CA PRO A 20 27.80 -5.52 -61.27
C PRO A 20 26.30 -5.81 -61.12
N GLU A 21 25.85 -7.02 -61.50
CA GLU A 21 24.46 -7.48 -61.37
C GLU A 21 24.03 -7.68 -59.90
N ILE A 22 24.99 -7.82 -58.98
CA ILE A 22 24.76 -7.98 -57.54
C ILE A 22 24.62 -6.62 -56.85
N ILE A 23 25.09 -5.53 -57.47
CA ILE A 23 25.00 -4.18 -56.93
C ILE A 23 23.56 -3.69 -57.10
N PRO A 24 22.80 -3.48 -56.01
CA PRO A 24 21.41 -3.10 -56.12
C PRO A 24 21.29 -1.73 -56.81
N HIS A 25 20.23 -1.52 -57.59
CA HIS A 25 19.86 -0.20 -58.11
C HIS A 25 19.49 0.82 -57.00
N GLN A 26 19.54 0.40 -55.73
CA GLN A 26 19.24 1.20 -54.55
C GLN A 26 20.46 1.98 -54.07
N LYS A 27 20.23 3.06 -53.31
CA LYS A 27 21.30 3.88 -52.74
C LYS A 27 22.16 3.04 -51.79
N GLN A 28 23.44 2.94 -52.10
CA GLN A 28 24.44 2.39 -51.19
C GLN A 28 24.86 3.45 -50.17
N GLN A 29 25.20 2.99 -48.96
CA GLN A 29 25.56 3.86 -47.85
C GLN A 29 26.81 3.34 -47.16
N GLY A 30 27.66 4.28 -46.76
CA GLY A 30 28.81 4.00 -45.92
C GLY A 30 28.69 4.67 -44.56
N PHE A 31 29.31 4.06 -43.56
CA PHE A 31 29.33 4.50 -42.17
C PHE A 31 30.76 4.58 -41.66
N ILE A 32 31.04 5.63 -40.88
CA ILE A 32 32.31 5.83 -40.19
C ILE A 32 32.07 5.53 -38.72
N ILE A 33 32.70 4.49 -38.23
CA ILE A 33 32.59 3.99 -36.86
C ILE A 33 33.82 4.45 -36.08
N THR A 34 33.61 5.10 -34.95
CA THR A 34 34.66 5.65 -34.09
C THR A 34 34.54 5.07 -32.68
N ASP A 35 35.55 5.27 -31.85
CA ASP A 35 35.50 4.85 -30.44
C ASP A 35 34.33 5.52 -29.68
N THR A 36 33.98 6.76 -30.06
CA THR A 36 32.89 7.54 -29.45
C THR A 36 31.51 7.24 -30.03
N TYR A 37 31.45 6.87 -31.30
CA TYR A 37 30.20 6.59 -32.02
C TYR A 37 30.32 5.23 -32.71
N SER A 38 29.76 4.21 -32.05
CA SER A 38 29.72 2.84 -32.55
C SER A 38 28.27 2.36 -32.60
N PRO A 39 27.74 2.02 -33.78
CA PRO A 39 26.39 1.49 -33.91
C PRO A 39 26.28 0.05 -33.38
N PHE A 40 27.41 -0.58 -33.03
CA PHE A 40 27.47 -1.88 -32.36
C PHE A 40 27.29 -1.77 -30.84
N ASN A 41 27.32 -0.57 -30.26
CA ASN A 41 27.05 -0.43 -28.83
C ASN A 41 25.54 -0.50 -28.61
N THR A 42 25.05 -1.49 -27.87
CA THR A 42 23.63 -1.56 -27.53
C THR A 42 23.22 -0.32 -26.72
N PRO A 43 22.22 0.46 -27.18
CA PRO A 43 21.77 1.64 -26.47
C PRO A 43 21.29 1.32 -25.04
N LEU A 44 21.52 2.25 -24.12
CA LEU A 44 21.10 2.10 -22.72
C LEU A 44 19.57 1.90 -22.61
N GLU A 45 18.79 2.59 -23.44
CA GLU A 45 17.33 2.41 -23.49
C GLU A 45 16.92 0.96 -23.82
N PHE A 46 17.63 0.27 -24.72
CA PHE A 46 17.37 -1.14 -25.03
C PHE A 46 17.74 -2.06 -23.87
N LYS A 47 18.90 -1.81 -23.23
CA LYS A 47 19.35 -2.58 -22.05
C LYS A 47 18.35 -2.47 -20.89
N ASN A 48 17.88 -1.26 -20.61
CA ASN A 48 16.92 -1.01 -19.55
C ASN A 48 15.57 -1.67 -19.85
N LEU A 49 15.12 -1.62 -21.11
CA LEU A 49 13.90 -2.31 -21.55
C LEU A 49 13.99 -3.81 -21.33
N GLU A 50 15.08 -4.42 -21.79
CA GLU A 50 15.34 -5.86 -21.67
C GLU A 50 15.37 -6.30 -20.19
N TYR A 51 16.14 -5.57 -19.37
CA TYR A 51 16.23 -5.81 -17.94
C TYR A 51 14.87 -5.74 -17.25
N SER A 52 14.14 -4.63 -17.44
CA SER A 52 12.83 -4.41 -16.84
C SER A 52 11.83 -5.48 -17.28
N THR A 53 11.90 -5.89 -18.55
CA THR A 53 11.04 -6.94 -19.13
C THR A 53 11.22 -8.27 -18.41
N LYS A 54 12.47 -8.67 -18.19
CA LYS A 54 12.79 -9.90 -17.47
C LYS A 54 12.41 -9.84 -15.99
N GLU A 55 12.69 -8.73 -15.33
CA GLU A 55 12.28 -8.54 -13.94
C GLU A 55 10.77 -8.70 -13.79
N LEU A 56 9.98 -8.07 -14.67
CA LEU A 56 8.52 -8.18 -14.63
C LEU A 56 8.04 -9.63 -14.89
N ILE A 57 8.62 -10.33 -15.86
CA ILE A 57 8.25 -11.72 -16.19
C ILE A 57 8.56 -12.66 -15.03
N ASN A 58 9.68 -12.45 -14.33
CA ASN A 58 10.10 -13.29 -13.21
C ASN A 58 9.52 -12.83 -11.86
N SER A 59 8.90 -11.66 -11.81
CA SER A 59 8.28 -11.12 -10.61
C SER A 59 6.99 -11.86 -10.26
N ASN A 60 6.84 -12.22 -8.98
CA ASN A 60 5.58 -12.72 -8.46
C ASN A 60 4.61 -11.54 -8.22
N TRP A 61 3.52 -11.53 -8.99
CA TRP A 61 2.53 -10.46 -8.98
C TRP A 61 1.75 -10.31 -7.66
N LEU A 62 1.72 -11.34 -6.80
CA LEU A 62 1.08 -11.26 -5.49
C LEU A 62 1.99 -10.67 -4.43
N SER A 63 3.30 -10.96 -4.49
CA SER A 63 4.27 -10.48 -3.49
C SER A 63 4.92 -9.16 -3.87
N ASN A 64 4.94 -8.77 -5.14
CA ASN A 64 5.51 -7.50 -5.58
C ASN A 64 4.52 -6.34 -5.36
N PRO A 65 4.81 -5.40 -4.44
CA PRO A 65 3.93 -4.25 -4.16
C PRO A 65 3.89 -3.23 -5.31
N HIS A 66 4.87 -3.24 -6.21
CA HIS A 66 5.00 -2.33 -7.34
C HIS A 66 4.61 -2.96 -8.69
N TYR A 67 4.00 -4.15 -8.69
CA TYR A 67 3.79 -4.91 -9.93
C TYR A 67 3.05 -4.14 -11.05
N LEU A 68 2.03 -3.35 -10.70
CA LEU A 68 1.32 -2.51 -11.67
C LEU A 68 2.15 -1.32 -12.14
N GLU A 69 2.98 -0.75 -11.26
CA GLU A 69 3.91 0.33 -11.58
C GLU A 69 4.99 -0.16 -12.55
N ASP A 70 5.53 -1.36 -12.32
CA ASP A 70 6.50 -2.02 -13.21
C ASP A 70 5.92 -2.26 -14.62
N ILE A 71 4.65 -2.70 -14.71
CA ILE A 71 3.94 -2.81 -16.00
C ILE A 71 3.85 -1.45 -16.70
N ASN A 72 3.45 -0.40 -15.97
CA ASN A 72 3.30 0.94 -16.55
C ASN A 72 4.64 1.55 -16.98
N ASN A 73 5.69 1.32 -16.21
CA ASN A 73 7.05 1.74 -16.55
C ASN A 73 7.52 1.06 -17.84
N LEU A 74 7.27 -0.24 -18.01
CA LEU A 74 7.58 -0.95 -19.26
C LEU A 74 6.77 -0.44 -20.45
N ILE A 75 5.48 -0.14 -20.26
CA ILE A 75 4.67 0.51 -21.30
C ILE A 75 5.29 1.84 -21.71
N TYR A 76 5.71 2.65 -20.74
CA TYR A 76 6.40 3.91 -20.99
C TYR A 76 7.69 3.71 -21.79
N GLN A 77 8.55 2.78 -21.37
CA GLN A 77 9.81 2.47 -22.08
C GLN A 77 9.56 2.01 -23.52
N PHE A 78 8.60 1.11 -23.77
CA PHE A 78 8.24 0.70 -25.13
C PHE A 78 7.72 1.85 -26.00
N ASN A 79 6.99 2.80 -25.41
CA ASN A 79 6.53 4.00 -26.10
C ASN A 79 7.71 4.92 -26.46
N GLN A 80 8.67 5.12 -25.56
CA GLN A 80 9.85 5.98 -25.82
C GLN A 80 10.72 5.47 -26.99
N ILE A 81 10.71 4.16 -27.25
CA ILE A 81 11.48 3.58 -28.35
C ILE A 81 10.99 4.06 -29.72
N ASN A 82 9.71 4.44 -29.86
CA ASN A 82 9.13 4.97 -31.11
C ASN A 82 9.26 4.04 -32.34
N ILE A 83 9.07 2.72 -32.17
CA ILE A 83 8.99 1.76 -33.29
C ILE A 83 7.63 1.06 -33.35
N LYS A 84 7.14 0.79 -34.56
CA LYS A 84 5.78 0.23 -34.78
C LYS A 84 5.61 -1.16 -34.15
N SER A 85 6.67 -1.98 -34.18
CA SER A 85 6.66 -3.30 -33.56
C SER A 85 6.48 -3.30 -32.04
N SER A 86 6.70 -2.17 -31.35
CA SER A 86 6.43 -2.06 -29.90
C SER A 86 4.94 -2.19 -29.55
N ALA A 87 4.03 -1.88 -30.49
CA ALA A 87 2.60 -1.81 -30.22
C ALA A 87 2.01 -3.12 -29.68
N ILE A 88 2.48 -4.27 -30.18
CA ILE A 88 2.00 -5.58 -29.72
C ILE A 88 2.40 -5.87 -28.26
N PHE A 89 3.60 -5.45 -27.86
CA PHE A 89 4.08 -5.57 -26.47
C PHE A 89 3.30 -4.64 -25.55
N ILE A 90 3.11 -3.39 -25.96
CA ILE A 90 2.31 -2.40 -25.21
C ILE A 90 0.87 -2.89 -25.01
N GLN A 91 0.24 -3.44 -26.06
CA GLN A 91 -1.12 -3.99 -25.96
C GLN A 91 -1.16 -5.17 -24.97
N ALA A 92 -0.17 -6.06 -25.02
CA ALA A 92 -0.09 -7.18 -24.08
C ALA A 92 0.11 -6.71 -22.63
N LEU A 93 0.96 -5.70 -22.40
CA LEU A 93 1.16 -5.10 -21.08
C LEU A 93 -0.09 -4.39 -20.56
N ASN A 94 -0.83 -3.68 -21.41
CA ASN A 94 -2.12 -3.10 -21.04
C ASN A 94 -3.13 -4.18 -20.62
N ASN A 95 -3.16 -5.30 -21.34
CA ASN A 95 -3.98 -6.45 -20.95
C ASN A 95 -3.51 -7.05 -19.62
N SER A 96 -2.19 -7.15 -19.39
CA SER A 96 -1.62 -7.59 -18.12
C SER A 96 -2.03 -6.69 -16.95
N ALA A 97 -2.00 -5.37 -17.13
CA ALA A 97 -2.47 -4.40 -16.14
C ALA A 97 -3.95 -4.58 -15.81
N LEU A 98 -4.79 -4.82 -16.82
CA LEU A 98 -6.23 -5.05 -16.63
C LEU A 98 -6.47 -6.37 -15.87
N ILE A 99 -5.82 -7.46 -16.27
CA ILE A 99 -5.93 -8.77 -15.61
C ILE A 99 -5.47 -8.66 -14.15
N TYR A 100 -4.33 -8.01 -13.89
CA TYR A 100 -3.83 -7.78 -12.54
C TYR A 100 -4.86 -7.05 -11.67
N LYS A 101 -5.44 -5.95 -12.16
CA LYS A 101 -6.46 -5.19 -11.42
C LYS A 101 -7.67 -6.07 -11.09
N THR A 102 -8.17 -6.84 -12.05
CA THR A 102 -9.29 -7.77 -11.83
C THR A 102 -8.95 -8.84 -10.81
N ASN A 103 -7.77 -9.46 -10.92
CA ASN A 103 -7.31 -10.46 -9.96
C ASN A 103 -7.20 -9.90 -8.54
N MET A 104 -6.72 -8.66 -8.39
CA MET A 104 -6.58 -8.02 -7.09
C MET A 104 -7.93 -7.79 -6.39
N ILE A 105 -9.04 -7.70 -7.14
CA ILE A 105 -10.38 -7.68 -6.55
C ILE A 105 -10.67 -9.02 -5.86
N GLU A 106 -10.47 -10.13 -6.55
CA GLU A 106 -10.69 -11.48 -6.01
C GLU A 106 -9.76 -11.81 -4.84
N VAL A 107 -8.48 -11.46 -4.96
CA VAL A 107 -7.49 -11.57 -3.86
C VAL A 107 -7.97 -10.80 -2.62
N ASN A 108 -8.48 -9.58 -2.81
CA ASN A 108 -8.98 -8.78 -1.70
C ASN A 108 -10.27 -9.33 -1.09
N ILE A 109 -11.17 -9.90 -1.89
CA ILE A 109 -12.38 -10.58 -1.40
C ILE A 109 -11.98 -11.77 -0.53
N LEU A 110 -11.08 -12.63 -1.02
CA LEU A 110 -10.57 -13.79 -0.28
C LEU A 110 -9.84 -13.36 1.00
N LYS A 111 -8.94 -12.36 0.90
CA LYS A 111 -8.23 -11.80 2.06
C LYS A 111 -9.21 -11.35 3.15
N ARG A 112 -10.27 -10.62 2.78
CA ARG A 112 -11.28 -10.13 3.73
C ARG A 112 -12.05 -11.28 4.38
N ALA A 113 -12.42 -12.30 3.61
CA ALA A 113 -13.12 -13.48 4.13
C ALA A 113 -12.25 -14.24 5.13
N LEU A 114 -10.98 -14.51 4.79
CA LEU A 114 -10.02 -15.16 5.68
C LEU A 114 -9.75 -14.32 6.93
N GLN A 115 -9.58 -13.00 6.79
CA GLN A 115 -9.37 -12.10 7.92
C GLN A 115 -10.57 -12.13 8.88
N LYS A 116 -11.80 -12.17 8.35
CA LYS A 116 -13.01 -12.27 9.17
C LYS A 116 -13.03 -13.56 9.99
N ASP A 117 -12.71 -14.69 9.36
CA ASP A 117 -12.61 -16.00 10.05
C ASP A 117 -11.55 -15.98 11.15
N VAL A 118 -10.34 -15.49 10.85
CA VAL A 118 -9.25 -15.35 11.82
C VAL A 118 -9.66 -14.46 12.98
N ASN A 119 -10.26 -13.29 12.70
CA ASN A 119 -10.71 -12.37 13.74
C ASN A 119 -11.79 -12.98 14.63
N GLN A 120 -12.73 -13.75 14.05
CA GLN A 120 -13.76 -14.45 14.82
C GLN A 120 -13.15 -15.49 15.75
N LYS A 121 -12.21 -16.29 15.26
CA LYS A 121 -11.48 -17.29 16.06
C LYS A 121 -10.65 -16.64 17.16
N LEU A 122 -9.87 -15.60 16.84
CA LEU A 122 -9.09 -14.85 17.82
C LEU A 122 -9.98 -14.27 18.91
N ASN A 123 -11.08 -13.62 18.54
CA ASN A 123 -12.02 -13.04 19.50
C ASN A 123 -12.62 -14.11 20.42
N HIS A 124 -13.01 -15.27 19.87
CA HIS A 124 -13.52 -16.39 20.66
C HIS A 124 -12.49 -16.86 21.70
N TYR A 125 -11.25 -17.18 21.27
CA TYR A 125 -10.21 -17.62 22.19
C TYR A 125 -9.82 -16.56 23.23
N GLN A 126 -9.74 -15.29 22.82
CA GLN A 126 -9.46 -14.18 23.73
C GLN A 126 -10.55 -14.02 24.79
N GLN A 127 -11.83 -14.15 24.42
CA GLN A 127 -12.95 -14.09 25.36
C GLN A 127 -12.91 -15.24 26.36
N GLU A 128 -12.67 -16.48 25.90
CA GLU A 128 -12.59 -17.63 26.78
C GLU A 128 -11.40 -17.54 27.74
N LEU A 129 -10.21 -17.15 27.23
CA LEU A 129 -9.02 -16.94 28.05
C LEU A 129 -9.21 -15.82 29.06
N ALA A 130 -9.84 -14.70 28.67
CA ALA A 130 -10.15 -13.60 29.60
C ALA A 130 -11.10 -14.05 30.72
N SER A 131 -12.11 -14.86 30.39
CA SER A 131 -13.03 -15.44 31.38
C SER A 131 -12.30 -16.35 32.37
N ILE A 132 -11.41 -17.23 31.87
CA ILE A 132 -10.58 -18.11 32.71
C ILE A 132 -9.64 -17.30 33.60
N ASN A 133 -8.96 -16.30 33.05
CA ASN A 133 -8.05 -15.43 33.81
C ASN A 133 -8.80 -14.69 34.92
N THR A 134 -9.99 -14.16 34.63
CA THR A 134 -10.85 -13.51 35.62
C THR A 134 -11.21 -14.48 36.77
N HIS A 135 -11.61 -15.72 36.45
CA HIS A 135 -11.91 -16.73 37.47
C HIS A 135 -10.68 -17.10 38.30
N LEU A 136 -9.52 -17.27 37.65
CA LEU A 136 -8.27 -17.55 38.33
C LEU A 136 -7.87 -16.42 39.28
N GLU A 137 -8.00 -15.17 38.88
CA GLU A 137 -7.74 -14.00 39.75
C GLU A 137 -8.66 -13.99 40.97
N ILE A 138 -9.95 -14.30 40.78
CA ILE A 138 -10.92 -14.36 41.88
C ILE A 138 -10.56 -15.46 42.88
N ILE A 139 -10.26 -16.68 42.41
CA ILE A 139 -10.05 -17.85 43.28
C ILE A 139 -8.68 -17.77 43.98
N LYS A 140 -7.64 -17.27 43.31
CA LYS A 140 -6.29 -17.13 43.87
C LYS A 140 -6.21 -16.05 44.96
N LYS A 141 -7.03 -15.01 44.85
CA LYS A 141 -7.08 -13.94 45.85
C LYS A 141 -7.69 -14.44 47.16
N ASP A 142 -7.13 -14.01 48.29
CA ASP A 142 -7.61 -14.36 49.63
C ASP A 142 -9.00 -13.73 49.86
N GLU A 143 -9.88 -14.43 50.58
CA GLU A 143 -11.18 -13.90 51.01
C GLU A 143 -11.02 -12.56 51.76
N LYS A 144 -10.02 -12.43 52.64
CA LYS A 144 -9.79 -11.17 53.39
C LYS A 144 -9.55 -9.99 52.44
N GLN A 145 -8.80 -10.21 51.37
CA GLN A 145 -8.52 -9.17 50.37
C GLN A 145 -9.76 -8.82 49.53
N HIS A 146 -10.68 -9.77 49.32
CA HIS A 146 -11.98 -9.48 48.69
C HIS A 146 -12.88 -8.64 49.60
N ILE A 147 -12.94 -8.98 50.89
CA ILE A 147 -13.69 -8.22 51.90
C ILE A 147 -13.15 -6.79 52.03
N GLU A 148 -11.83 -6.62 52.08
CA GLU A 148 -11.17 -5.31 52.15
C GLU A 148 -11.50 -4.43 50.93
N ASN A 149 -11.52 -5.01 49.72
CA ASN A 149 -11.92 -4.31 48.51
C ASN A 149 -13.39 -3.84 48.58
N ILE A 150 -14.30 -4.71 49.03
CA ILE A 150 -15.72 -4.36 49.22
C ILE A 150 -15.86 -3.22 50.23
N ASN A 151 -15.15 -3.27 51.36
CA ASN A 151 -15.19 -2.22 52.38
C ASN A 151 -14.65 -0.88 51.86
N THR A 152 -13.57 -0.92 51.07
CA THR A 152 -13.02 0.25 50.40
C THR A 152 -14.03 0.88 49.44
N LEU A 153 -14.70 0.07 48.61
CA LEU A 153 -15.74 0.53 47.69
C LEU A 153 -16.95 1.10 48.42
N LYS A 154 -17.43 0.44 49.49
CA LYS A 154 -18.50 0.96 50.35
C LYS A 154 -18.15 2.32 50.96
N THR A 155 -16.90 2.49 51.40
CA THR A 155 -16.41 3.77 51.94
C THR A 155 -16.41 4.85 50.88
N LYS A 156 -15.86 4.59 49.69
CA LYS A 156 -15.87 5.53 48.55
C LYS A 156 -17.29 5.91 48.13
N ILE A 157 -18.21 4.94 48.09
CA ILE A 157 -19.63 5.19 47.80
C ILE A 157 -20.24 6.11 48.85
N LYS A 158 -20.00 5.83 50.15
CA LYS A 158 -20.51 6.65 51.25
C LYS A 158 -19.98 8.09 51.18
N GLU A 159 -18.68 8.26 50.94
CA GLU A 159 -18.05 9.58 50.77
C GLU A 159 -18.68 10.35 49.59
N LYS A 160 -18.86 9.68 48.44
CA LYS A 160 -19.48 10.31 47.27
C LYS A 160 -20.97 10.61 47.46
N GLN A 161 -21.71 9.76 48.18
CA GLN A 161 -23.10 10.04 48.56
C GLN A 161 -23.21 11.24 49.52
N GLN A 162 -22.30 11.34 50.48
CA GLN A 162 -22.22 12.49 51.39
C GLN A 162 -21.89 13.78 50.61
N HIS A 163 -20.94 13.70 49.68
CA HIS A 163 -20.61 14.82 48.78
C HIS A 163 -21.82 15.26 47.96
N TYR A 164 -22.50 14.32 47.29
CA TYR A 164 -23.72 14.61 46.53
C TYR A 164 -24.80 15.27 47.39
N THR A 165 -25.01 14.75 48.61
CA THR A 165 -26.00 15.32 49.55
C THR A 165 -25.60 16.73 49.98
N LYS A 166 -24.30 16.98 50.22
CA LYS A 166 -23.79 18.32 50.55
C LYS A 166 -23.98 19.30 49.39
N LEU A 167 -23.72 18.88 48.15
CA LEU A 167 -23.96 19.69 46.95
C LEU A 167 -25.45 20.05 46.84
N ARG A 168 -26.36 19.08 47.00
CA ARG A 168 -27.81 19.32 46.93
C ARG A 168 -28.30 20.27 48.04
N ARG A 169 -27.76 20.14 49.26
CA ARG A 169 -28.07 21.06 50.37
C ARG A 169 -27.55 22.47 50.12
N SER A 170 -26.34 22.59 49.57
CA SER A 170 -25.74 23.89 49.25
C SER A 170 -26.50 24.59 48.12
N LEU A 171 -26.90 23.85 47.08
CA LEU A 171 -27.80 24.34 46.04
C LEU A 171 -29.12 24.84 46.63
N LYS A 172 -29.76 24.06 47.51
CA LYS A 172 -30.99 24.47 48.19
C LYS A 172 -30.82 25.76 48.98
N SER A 173 -29.77 25.84 49.81
CA SER A 173 -29.49 27.01 50.64
C SER A 173 -29.23 28.27 49.80
N ASP A 174 -28.45 28.15 48.71
CA ASP A 174 -28.17 29.28 47.83
C ASP A 174 -29.45 29.75 47.11
N LEU A 175 -30.34 28.83 46.72
CA LEU A 175 -31.65 29.18 46.12
C LEU A 175 -32.63 29.81 47.13
N GLU A 176 -32.67 29.35 48.38
CA GLU A 176 -33.48 29.97 49.44
C GLU A 176 -33.01 31.40 49.76
N THR A 177 -31.70 31.65 49.65
CA THR A 177 -31.11 32.98 49.85
C THR A 177 -31.54 33.99 48.78
N ILE A 178 -32.00 33.52 47.62
CA ILE A 178 -32.58 34.33 46.53
C ILE A 178 -34.05 34.73 46.85
N LEU A 179 -34.54 34.46 48.07
CA LEU A 179 -35.91 34.75 48.52
C LEU A 179 -37.00 34.04 47.69
N LEU A 180 -36.68 32.86 47.16
CA LEU A 180 -37.66 31.99 46.50
C LEU A 180 -38.50 31.27 47.56
N ASN A 181 -39.79 31.04 47.27
CA ASN A 181 -40.64 30.20 48.14
C ASN A 181 -40.04 28.78 48.25
N ASN A 182 -40.07 28.19 49.46
CA ASN A 182 -39.59 26.84 49.74
C ASN A 182 -40.18 25.78 48.80
N ASP A 183 -41.46 25.90 48.44
CA ASP A 183 -42.11 24.98 47.49
C ASP A 183 -41.47 25.09 46.10
N LEU A 184 -41.24 26.32 45.64
CA LEU A 184 -40.57 26.58 44.37
C LEU A 184 -39.12 26.07 44.38
N VAL A 185 -38.37 26.28 45.46
CA VAL A 185 -37.00 25.75 45.60
C VAL A 185 -36.99 24.22 45.53
N PHE A 186 -37.93 23.57 46.21
CA PHE A 186 -38.08 22.12 46.16
C PHE A 186 -38.40 21.63 44.75
N ASP A 187 -39.34 22.28 44.06
CA ASP A 187 -39.73 21.95 42.70
C ASP A 187 -38.57 22.11 41.70
N LEU A 188 -37.79 23.20 41.83
CA LEU A 188 -36.65 23.43 40.95
C LEU A 188 -35.62 22.32 41.06
N ILE A 189 -35.24 21.94 42.29
CA ILE A 189 -34.23 20.91 42.52
C ILE A 189 -34.72 19.54 42.08
N SER A 190 -36.00 19.23 42.33
CA SER A 190 -36.57 17.93 42.00
C SER A 190 -36.81 17.74 40.51
N ASN A 191 -36.96 18.83 39.76
CA ASN A 191 -37.19 18.81 38.31
C ASN A 191 -35.92 18.95 37.46
N ILE A 192 -34.72 18.90 38.05
CA ILE A 192 -33.46 18.86 37.30
C ILE A 192 -33.39 17.54 36.53
N ASN A 193 -33.42 17.63 35.20
CA ASN A 193 -33.37 16.49 34.30
C ASN A 193 -32.19 16.60 33.35
N PHE A 194 -31.43 15.51 33.22
CA PHE A 194 -30.26 15.42 32.35
C PHE A 194 -30.55 14.57 31.12
N LYS A 195 -29.98 14.96 29.97
CA LYS A 195 -30.05 14.23 28.70
C LYS A 195 -28.68 14.06 28.10
N TYR A 196 -28.42 12.90 27.52
CA TYR A 196 -27.20 12.62 26.77
C TYR A 196 -27.48 12.63 25.27
N LYS A 197 -26.54 13.19 24.50
CA LYS A 197 -26.51 13.08 23.05
C LYS A 197 -25.10 12.74 22.59
N LYS A 198 -25.00 11.66 21.82
CA LYS A 198 -23.75 11.29 21.15
C LYS A 198 -23.55 12.18 19.93
N ASP A 199 -22.46 12.93 19.85
CA ASP A 199 -22.11 13.69 18.65
C ASP A 199 -20.88 13.08 17.95
N LYS A 200 -20.85 13.19 16.62
CA LYS A 200 -19.68 12.86 15.80
C LYS A 200 -18.82 14.10 15.53
N ALA A 201 -19.35 15.29 15.73
CA ALA A 201 -18.64 16.55 15.59
C ALA A 201 -18.04 17.01 16.94
N LEU A 202 -16.92 17.73 16.89
CA LEU A 202 -16.20 18.31 18.05
C LEU A 202 -16.98 19.37 18.84
N TYR A 203 -18.22 19.71 18.43
CA TYR A 203 -19.02 20.78 19.01
C TYR A 203 -20.40 20.28 19.41
N CYS A 204 -20.80 20.56 20.64
CA CYS A 204 -22.13 20.25 21.15
C CYS A 204 -23.16 21.28 20.65
N PRO A 205 -24.10 20.92 19.75
CA PRO A 205 -25.09 21.85 19.23
C PRO A 205 -26.13 22.22 20.31
N LYS A 206 -26.81 23.37 20.15
CA LYS A 206 -27.98 23.68 20.98
C LYS A 206 -29.01 22.55 20.89
N TYR A 207 -29.51 22.09 22.04
CA TYR A 207 -30.45 20.97 22.12
C TYR A 207 -31.85 21.48 22.50
N LEU A 208 -32.83 21.33 21.59
CA LEU A 208 -34.27 21.56 21.81
C LEU A 208 -34.67 22.93 22.42
N ASP A 209 -33.92 24.01 22.19
CA ASP A 209 -34.16 25.39 22.68
C ASP A 209 -34.38 25.60 24.19
N VAL A 210 -34.48 24.53 24.97
CA VAL A 210 -34.83 24.52 26.40
C VAL A 210 -33.69 23.95 27.27
N TYR A 211 -32.73 23.26 26.64
CA TYR A 211 -31.67 22.55 27.33
C TYR A 211 -30.31 23.25 27.16
N GLN A 212 -29.60 23.43 28.27
CA GLN A 212 -28.23 23.98 28.30
C GLN A 212 -27.22 22.84 28.41
N ASN A 213 -26.13 22.94 27.65
CA ASN A 213 -24.99 22.03 27.76
C ASN A 213 -24.25 22.25 29.08
N ILE A 214 -23.97 21.18 29.82
CA ILE A 214 -23.02 21.19 30.92
C ILE A 214 -21.65 20.76 30.41
N ASN A 215 -20.73 21.72 30.31
CA ASN A 215 -19.34 21.42 29.97
C ASN A 215 -18.71 20.64 31.12
N VAL A 216 -18.67 19.31 31.00
CA VAL A 216 -17.94 18.43 31.91
C VAL A 216 -16.74 17.86 31.15
N ILE A 217 -15.62 17.73 31.86
CA ILE A 217 -14.33 17.35 31.28
C ILE A 217 -14.43 15.96 30.64
N SER A 218 -14.19 15.91 29.33
CA SER A 218 -13.84 14.76 28.46
C SER A 218 -14.97 14.01 27.72
N SER A 219 -14.55 13.58 26.52
CA SER A 219 -15.19 12.79 25.45
C SER A 219 -16.23 13.48 24.55
N ASN A 220 -16.42 12.95 23.34
CA ASN A 220 -17.30 13.43 22.25
C ASN A 220 -18.81 13.35 22.61
N ASP A 221 -19.12 13.52 23.88
CA ASP A 221 -20.40 13.21 24.50
C ASP A 221 -20.97 14.51 25.06
N CYS A 222 -22.15 14.90 24.58
CA CYS A 222 -22.77 16.15 24.99
C CYS A 222 -23.85 15.88 26.02
N ILE A 223 -23.71 16.48 27.20
CA ILE A 223 -24.70 16.38 28.28
C ILE A 223 -25.43 17.69 28.40
N TYR A 224 -26.76 17.61 28.51
CA TYR A 224 -27.60 18.78 28.67
C TYR A 224 -28.52 18.63 29.88
N TYR A 225 -28.96 19.76 30.42
CA TYR A 225 -30.02 19.80 31.43
C TYR A 225 -31.10 20.83 31.08
N ASN A 226 -32.31 20.67 31.60
CA ASN A 226 -33.50 21.47 31.30
C ASN A 226 -33.49 22.90 31.91
N LYS A 227 -32.38 23.62 31.75
CA LYS A 227 -32.14 24.94 32.33
C LYS A 227 -33.25 25.95 32.06
N GLU A 228 -33.62 26.18 30.81
CA GLU A 228 -34.59 27.22 30.44
C GLU A 228 -35.99 26.89 30.98
N GLU A 229 -36.34 25.60 31.04
CA GLU A 229 -37.60 25.15 31.65
C GLU A 229 -37.65 25.51 33.14
N LEU A 230 -36.55 25.27 33.86
CA LEU A 230 -36.44 25.58 35.29
C LEU A 230 -36.45 27.09 35.53
N ILE A 231 -35.70 27.86 34.74
CA ILE A 231 -35.63 29.32 34.87
C ILE A 231 -36.97 30.00 34.53
N SER A 232 -37.73 29.46 33.57
CA SER A 232 -39.04 30.01 33.19
C SER A 232 -40.06 30.04 34.33
N LYS A 233 -39.89 29.16 35.34
CA LYS A 233 -40.73 29.07 36.54
C LYS A 233 -40.38 30.14 37.61
N ILE A 234 -39.31 30.90 37.41
CA ILE A 234 -38.79 31.91 38.34
C ILE A 234 -39.27 33.31 37.95
N PRO A 235 -39.67 34.17 38.92
CA PRO A 235 -39.92 35.59 38.66
C PRO A 235 -38.72 36.27 37.99
N LYS A 236 -38.97 37.11 36.97
CA LYS A 236 -37.91 37.72 36.12
C LYS A 236 -36.77 38.36 36.89
N GLN A 237 -37.07 39.01 38.02
CA GLN A 237 -36.07 39.69 38.87
C GLN A 237 -35.03 38.74 39.51
N TYR A 238 -35.31 37.44 39.64
CA TYR A 238 -34.42 36.46 40.27
C TYR A 238 -33.76 35.49 39.27
N GLN A 239 -34.19 35.49 38.00
CA GLN A 239 -33.74 34.51 36.99
C GLN A 239 -32.21 34.48 36.82
N HIS A 240 -31.55 35.63 36.76
CA HIS A 240 -30.09 35.72 36.62
C HIS A 240 -29.33 35.13 37.81
N GLN A 241 -29.82 35.33 39.03
CA GLN A 241 -29.19 34.80 40.25
C GLN A 241 -29.35 33.27 40.32
N VAL A 242 -30.53 32.76 39.94
CA VAL A 242 -30.78 31.32 39.82
C VAL A 242 -29.92 30.68 38.74
N ASP A 243 -29.73 31.34 37.60
CA ASP A 243 -28.83 30.87 36.53
C ASP A 243 -27.39 30.71 37.03
N ILE A 244 -26.83 31.74 37.67
CA ILE A 244 -25.49 31.69 38.28
C ILE A 244 -25.39 30.51 39.26
N THR A 245 -26.43 30.32 40.07
CA THR A 245 -26.50 29.24 41.07
C THR A 245 -26.52 27.87 40.40
N PHE A 246 -27.30 27.68 39.33
CA PHE A 246 -27.31 26.44 38.56
C PHE A 246 -25.99 26.15 37.86
N ASN A 247 -25.37 27.15 37.21
CA ASN A 247 -24.07 26.95 36.54
C ASN A 247 -22.97 26.52 37.53
N LYS A 248 -23.08 26.92 38.80
CA LYS A 248 -22.16 26.52 39.88
C LYS A 248 -22.34 25.05 40.29
N TYR A 249 -23.57 24.58 40.50
CA TYR A 249 -23.81 23.27 41.14
C TYR A 249 -24.18 22.13 40.19
N ILE A 250 -24.87 22.41 39.08
CA ILE A 250 -25.44 21.37 38.20
C ILE A 250 -24.36 20.48 37.56
N PRO A 251 -23.23 21.00 37.04
CA PRO A 251 -22.17 20.16 36.48
C PRO A 251 -21.61 19.15 37.49
N GLU A 252 -21.37 19.60 38.73
CA GLU A 252 -20.78 18.75 39.78
C GLU A 252 -21.79 17.73 40.33
N LEU A 253 -23.07 18.09 40.41
CA LEU A 253 -24.16 17.16 40.73
C LEU A 253 -24.24 16.03 39.70
N TRP A 254 -24.18 16.37 38.41
CA TRP A 254 -24.16 15.38 37.33
C TRP A 254 -22.95 14.46 37.44
N GLU A 255 -21.75 15.01 37.51
CA GLU A 255 -20.51 14.24 37.56
C GLU A 255 -20.51 13.27 38.75
N THR A 256 -20.95 13.75 39.92
CA THR A 256 -21.02 12.94 41.14
C THR A 256 -22.07 11.82 41.01
N MET A 257 -23.24 12.11 40.43
CA MET A 257 -24.28 11.12 40.18
C MET A 257 -23.80 10.03 39.21
N VAL A 258 -23.14 10.40 38.11
CA VAL A 258 -22.61 9.46 37.11
C VAL A 258 -21.50 8.60 37.70
N LYS A 259 -20.58 9.16 38.48
CA LYS A 259 -19.53 8.37 39.15
C LYS A 259 -20.10 7.37 40.18
N LEU A 260 -21.24 7.70 40.79
CA LEU A 260 -21.92 6.80 41.72
C LEU A 260 -22.64 5.66 40.98
N ASN A 261 -23.51 5.99 40.02
CA ASN A 261 -24.50 5.06 39.48
C ASN A 261 -24.37 4.78 37.97
N GLY A 262 -23.43 5.44 37.30
CA GLY A 262 -23.36 5.51 35.85
C GLY A 262 -24.50 6.35 35.27
N TYR A 263 -24.75 6.20 33.97
CA TYR A 263 -25.94 6.75 33.33
C TYR A 263 -26.39 5.89 32.15
N PHE A 264 -27.68 5.58 32.16
CA PHE A 264 -28.35 4.78 31.13
C PHE A 264 -29.16 5.71 30.24
N GLU A 265 -28.81 5.76 28.95
CA GLU A 265 -29.57 6.53 27.98
C GLU A 265 -30.67 5.66 27.37
N SER A 266 -31.91 5.99 27.69
CA SER A 266 -33.09 5.24 27.25
C SER A 266 -33.30 5.30 25.75
N ASN A 267 -33.02 6.44 25.11
CA ASN A 267 -33.22 6.60 23.66
C ASN A 267 -32.30 5.67 22.83
N TYR A 268 -31.12 5.32 23.37
CA TYR A 268 -30.20 4.38 22.73
C TYR A 268 -30.22 2.99 23.36
N ASN A 269 -31.06 2.78 24.39
CA ASN A 269 -31.12 1.57 25.20
C ASN A 269 -29.72 1.09 25.65
N LYS A 270 -28.89 2.02 26.13
CA LYS A 270 -27.47 1.77 26.37
C LYS A 270 -26.94 2.47 27.61
N GLN A 271 -26.16 1.73 28.42
CA GLN A 271 -25.29 2.31 29.44
C GLN A 271 -24.18 3.11 28.75
N VAL A 272 -24.08 4.40 29.03
CA VAL A 272 -23.12 5.27 28.36
C VAL A 272 -21.83 5.41 29.17
N PHE A 273 -21.97 5.54 30.49
CA PHE A 273 -20.84 5.66 31.42
C PHE A 273 -20.69 4.37 32.21
N TYR A 274 -19.73 3.53 31.81
CA TYR A 274 -19.54 2.18 32.34
C TYR A 274 -18.70 2.10 33.60
N ASP A 275 -18.01 3.17 33.97
CA ASP A 275 -17.09 3.22 35.10
C ASP A 275 -17.75 3.95 36.27
N TYR A 276 -18.38 3.17 37.16
CA TYR A 276 -19.11 3.72 38.31
C TYR A 276 -19.08 2.79 39.52
N LEU A 277 -19.07 3.40 40.71
CA LEU A 277 -18.78 2.73 41.96
C LEU A 277 -19.79 1.63 42.33
N GLN A 278 -21.07 1.81 42.02
CA GLN A 278 -22.09 0.79 42.34
C GLN A 278 -21.89 -0.50 41.52
N LYS A 279 -21.45 -0.40 40.26
CA LYS A 279 -21.10 -1.59 39.46
C LYS A 279 -19.86 -2.27 39.99
N ASP A 280 -18.84 -1.50 40.37
CA ASP A 280 -17.62 -2.06 40.96
C ASP A 280 -17.95 -2.80 42.26
N LEU A 281 -18.83 -2.24 43.09
CA LEU A 281 -19.31 -2.89 44.31
C LEU A 281 -20.08 -4.18 44.01
N MET A 282 -20.98 -4.16 43.02
CA MET A 282 -21.71 -5.36 42.59
C MET A 282 -20.75 -6.46 42.11
N ILE A 283 -19.77 -6.12 41.28
CA ILE A 283 -18.74 -7.04 40.79
C ILE A 283 -17.92 -7.60 41.96
N ALA A 284 -17.47 -6.74 42.88
CA ALA A 284 -16.68 -7.17 44.03
C ALA A 284 -17.46 -8.13 44.95
N ASN A 285 -18.76 -7.87 45.18
CA ASN A 285 -19.63 -8.78 45.94
C ASN A 285 -19.79 -10.13 45.23
N ASN A 286 -20.01 -10.13 43.91
CA ASN A 286 -20.12 -11.36 43.13
C ASN A 286 -18.81 -12.17 43.17
N ASN A 287 -17.65 -11.51 43.10
CA ASN A 287 -16.35 -12.15 43.21
C ASN A 287 -16.16 -12.81 44.59
N LEU A 288 -16.60 -12.15 45.67
CA LEU A 288 -16.58 -12.74 47.01
C LEU A 288 -17.51 -13.97 47.10
N ILE A 289 -18.69 -13.93 46.49
CA ILE A 289 -19.61 -15.07 46.44
C ILE A 289 -18.93 -16.26 45.75
N ILE A 290 -18.30 -16.04 44.58
CA ILE A 290 -17.55 -17.08 43.85
C ILE A 290 -16.41 -17.64 44.71
N LYS A 291 -15.68 -16.80 45.44
CA LYS A 291 -14.63 -17.27 46.36
C LYS A 291 -15.21 -18.17 47.46
N ARG A 292 -16.37 -17.82 48.01
CA ARG A 292 -17.04 -18.57 49.08
C ARG A 292 -17.67 -19.88 48.64
N THR A 293 -18.03 -20.03 47.37
CA THR A 293 -18.51 -21.33 46.85
C THR A 293 -17.39 -22.38 46.81
N MET A 294 -16.12 -21.97 46.81
CA MET A 294 -14.96 -22.84 46.96
C MET A 294 -14.78 -23.23 48.43
N LYS A 295 -15.67 -24.11 48.94
CA LYS A 295 -15.85 -24.49 50.36
C LYS A 295 -14.59 -24.97 51.11
N SER A 296 -13.52 -25.35 50.41
CA SER A 296 -12.25 -25.80 51.01
C SER A 296 -11.06 -25.38 50.15
N GLU A 297 -9.88 -25.29 50.76
CA GLU A 297 -8.63 -24.96 50.05
C GLU A 297 -8.26 -26.04 49.01
N GLN A 298 -8.51 -27.31 49.30
CA GLN A 298 -8.34 -28.41 48.35
C GLN A 298 -9.23 -28.25 47.11
N ASN A 299 -10.48 -27.81 47.26
CA ASN A 299 -11.37 -27.54 46.14
C ASN A 299 -10.88 -26.35 45.31
N ALA A 300 -10.40 -25.29 45.95
CA ALA A 300 -9.83 -24.14 45.26
C ALA A 300 -8.57 -24.53 44.45
N GLN A 301 -7.67 -25.33 45.03
CA GLN A 301 -6.47 -25.82 44.34
C GLN A 301 -6.81 -26.72 43.14
N TYR A 302 -7.80 -27.60 43.30
CA TYR A 302 -8.30 -28.43 42.21
C TYR A 302 -8.86 -27.57 41.06
N SER A 303 -9.75 -26.62 41.34
CA SER A 303 -10.31 -25.72 40.33
C SER A 303 -9.25 -24.86 39.65
N ILE A 304 -8.26 -24.35 40.39
CA ILE A 304 -7.11 -23.63 39.80
C ILE A 304 -6.39 -24.52 38.78
N LYS A 305 -6.12 -25.79 39.13
CA LYS A 305 -5.45 -26.73 38.22
C LYS A 305 -6.28 -26.98 36.96
N GLU A 306 -7.59 -27.17 37.09
CA GLU A 306 -8.49 -27.34 35.93
C GLU A 306 -8.49 -26.11 35.02
N TYR A 307 -8.64 -24.91 35.57
CA TYR A 307 -8.62 -23.67 34.80
C TYR A 307 -7.28 -23.43 34.10
N VAL A 308 -6.16 -23.72 34.77
CA VAL A 308 -4.82 -23.64 34.16
C VAL A 308 -4.67 -24.65 33.02
N ASN A 309 -5.14 -25.89 33.20
CA ASN A 309 -5.12 -26.90 32.15
C ASN A 309 -5.98 -26.49 30.95
N LYS A 310 -7.18 -25.97 31.21
CA LYS A 310 -8.07 -25.47 30.16
C LYS A 310 -7.47 -24.28 29.40
N SER A 311 -6.83 -23.34 30.10
CA SER A 311 -6.09 -22.25 29.46
C SER A 311 -4.96 -22.76 28.55
N LYS A 312 -4.17 -23.74 29.01
CA LYS A 312 -3.13 -24.38 28.18
C LYS A 312 -3.73 -25.06 26.94
N GLN A 313 -4.84 -25.76 27.10
CA GLN A 313 -5.54 -26.41 25.99
C GLN A 313 -6.03 -25.38 24.96
N LEU A 314 -6.65 -24.28 25.40
CA LEU A 314 -7.11 -23.22 24.51
C LEU A 314 -5.96 -22.56 23.74
N HIS A 315 -4.80 -22.36 24.37
CA HIS A 315 -3.62 -21.85 23.66
C HIS A 315 -3.12 -22.83 22.58
N LEU A 316 -3.15 -24.14 22.84
CA LEU A 316 -2.80 -25.14 21.84
C LEU A 316 -3.81 -25.15 20.69
N GLU A 317 -5.11 -25.18 20.99
CA GLU A 317 -6.18 -25.14 20.00
C GLU A 317 -6.12 -23.87 19.16
N MET A 318 -5.87 -22.71 19.77
CA MET A 318 -5.69 -21.45 19.06
C MET A 318 -4.53 -21.52 18.06
N ASN A 319 -3.39 -22.09 18.45
CA ASN A 319 -2.24 -22.25 17.56
C ASN A 319 -2.48 -23.28 16.42
N ILE A 320 -3.37 -24.25 16.63
CA ILE A 320 -3.73 -25.25 15.61
C ILE A 320 -4.78 -24.70 14.63
N ASN A 321 -5.80 -24.01 15.16
CA ASN A 321 -6.97 -23.57 14.38
C ASN A 321 -6.75 -22.23 13.66
N ILE A 322 -5.70 -21.51 14.02
CA ILE A 322 -5.26 -20.28 13.36
C ILE A 322 -3.91 -20.54 12.71
N ASP A 323 -3.92 -20.63 11.38
CA ASP A 323 -2.71 -20.85 10.59
C ASP A 323 -1.81 -19.61 10.66
N LYS A 324 -0.75 -19.67 11.48
CA LYS A 324 0.22 -18.56 11.60
C LYS A 324 0.96 -18.28 10.31
N TYR A 325 1.12 -19.26 9.41
CA TYR A 325 1.79 -19.04 8.13
C TYR A 325 0.94 -18.22 7.16
N LEU A 326 -0.35 -18.05 7.44
CA LEU A 326 -1.26 -17.17 6.69
C LEU A 326 -1.18 -15.71 7.17
N LEU A 327 -0.56 -15.44 8.32
CA LEU A 327 -0.62 -14.16 9.02
C LEU A 327 0.74 -13.45 9.04
N ASP A 328 0.69 -12.12 9.02
CA ASP A 328 1.82 -11.25 9.34
C ASP A 328 1.99 -11.07 10.86
N ASP A 329 3.03 -10.33 11.26
CA ASP A 329 3.34 -10.04 12.67
C ASP A 329 2.22 -9.30 13.42
N ASN A 330 1.28 -8.70 12.69
CA ASN A 330 0.12 -7.99 13.24
C ASN A 330 -1.16 -8.84 13.22
N ASN A 331 -1.05 -10.16 13.01
CA ASN A 331 -2.17 -11.10 12.85
C ASN A 331 -3.12 -10.75 11.70
N ARG A 332 -2.60 -10.12 10.64
CA ARG A 332 -3.34 -9.83 9.42
C ARG A 332 -3.00 -10.86 8.34
N VAL A 333 -3.96 -11.21 7.52
CA VAL A 333 -3.74 -12.13 6.40
C VAL A 333 -2.71 -11.53 5.44
N ASP A 334 -1.59 -12.23 5.28
CA ASP A 334 -0.50 -11.89 4.39
C ASP A 334 -0.73 -12.54 3.02
N ILE A 335 -0.95 -11.70 2.00
CA ILE A 335 -1.22 -12.15 0.63
C ILE A 335 0.04 -12.61 -0.11
N SER A 336 1.22 -12.26 0.40
CA SER A 336 2.50 -12.69 -0.14
C SER A 336 2.93 -14.06 0.38
N SER A 337 2.26 -14.56 1.42
CA SER A 337 2.57 -15.84 2.05
C SER A 337 2.26 -17.05 1.14
N ALA A 338 3.06 -18.10 1.27
CA ALA A 338 2.80 -19.38 0.60
C ALA A 338 1.47 -20.01 1.06
N ALA A 339 1.06 -19.78 2.30
CA ALA A 339 -0.22 -20.25 2.83
C ALA A 339 -1.40 -19.56 2.14
N PHE A 340 -1.32 -18.26 1.90
CA PHE A 340 -2.33 -17.54 1.12
C PHE A 340 -2.38 -18.04 -0.33
N TYR A 341 -1.23 -18.27 -0.96
CA TYR A 341 -1.19 -18.82 -2.32
C TYR A 341 -1.90 -20.17 -2.42
N LYS A 342 -1.76 -21.06 -1.42
CA LYS A 342 -2.51 -22.33 -1.37
C LYS A 342 -4.03 -22.11 -1.30
N LYS A 343 -4.50 -21.05 -0.62
CA LYS A 343 -5.92 -20.68 -0.59
C LYS A 343 -6.39 -20.05 -1.89
N LEU A 344 -5.51 -19.36 -2.62
CA LEU A 344 -5.79 -18.75 -3.91
C LEU A 344 -5.77 -19.77 -5.06
N SER A 345 -4.95 -20.81 -4.97
CA SER A 345 -4.70 -21.79 -6.03
C SER A 345 -5.97 -22.37 -6.68
N PRO A 346 -7.06 -22.69 -5.96
CA PRO A 346 -8.29 -23.16 -6.59
C PRO A 346 -8.91 -22.15 -7.58
N LEU A 347 -8.78 -20.85 -7.31
CA LEU A 347 -9.26 -19.78 -8.20
C LEU A 347 -8.38 -19.65 -9.46
N LEU A 348 -7.09 -19.99 -9.35
CA LEU A 348 -6.18 -20.08 -10.49
C LEU A 348 -6.53 -21.30 -11.36
N THR A 349 -6.75 -22.47 -10.75
CA THR A 349 -7.08 -23.70 -11.48
C THR A 349 -8.43 -23.61 -12.21
N ASN A 350 -9.41 -22.93 -11.63
CA ASN A 350 -10.74 -22.75 -12.22
C ASN A 350 -10.82 -21.57 -13.22
N ASN A 351 -9.69 -20.96 -13.60
CA ASN A 351 -9.60 -19.80 -14.49
C ASN A 351 -10.38 -18.55 -14.03
N THR A 352 -10.78 -18.48 -12.76
CA THR A 352 -11.38 -17.27 -12.16
C THR A 352 -10.34 -16.16 -12.07
N ILE A 353 -9.10 -16.51 -11.73
CA ILE A 353 -7.93 -15.63 -11.70
C ILE A 353 -6.96 -16.12 -12.79
N LYS A 354 -6.41 -15.19 -13.57
CA LYS A 354 -5.48 -15.51 -14.68
C LYS A 354 -4.08 -14.99 -14.35
N ASN A 355 -3.02 -15.66 -14.78
CA ASN A 355 -1.68 -15.09 -14.65
C ASN A 355 -1.60 -13.77 -15.45
N PRO A 356 -1.34 -12.61 -14.81
CA PRO A 356 -1.33 -11.32 -15.51
C PRO A 356 -0.33 -11.25 -16.66
N ILE A 357 0.85 -11.87 -16.52
CA ILE A 357 1.97 -11.68 -17.46
C ILE A 357 2.04 -12.71 -18.57
N ILE A 358 1.19 -13.74 -18.55
CA ILE A 358 1.29 -14.90 -19.45
C ILE A 358 1.37 -14.49 -20.93
N ASN A 359 0.49 -13.59 -21.38
CA ASN A 359 0.43 -13.16 -22.78
C ASN A 359 1.66 -12.35 -23.18
N PHE A 360 2.14 -11.48 -22.31
CA PHE A 360 3.34 -10.70 -22.57
C PHE A 360 4.59 -11.60 -22.59
N SER A 361 4.71 -12.55 -21.66
CA SER A 361 5.79 -13.53 -21.63
C SER A 361 5.80 -14.43 -22.88
N LEU A 362 4.64 -14.82 -23.41
CA LEU A 362 4.55 -15.55 -24.68
C LEU A 362 5.10 -14.73 -25.86
N LEU A 363 4.82 -13.42 -25.91
CA LEU A 363 5.38 -12.54 -26.94
C LEU A 363 6.88 -12.32 -26.77
N TYR A 364 7.34 -12.13 -25.53
CA TYR A 364 8.75 -12.00 -25.20
C TYR A 364 9.58 -13.19 -25.71
N ASN A 365 9.03 -14.39 -25.61
CA ASN A 365 9.67 -15.63 -26.05
C ASN A 365 9.42 -15.95 -27.54
N ASN A 366 8.57 -15.20 -28.25
CA ASN A 366 8.23 -15.49 -29.64
C ASN A 366 9.29 -14.98 -30.61
N LYS A 367 10.02 -15.92 -31.22
CA LYS A 367 11.15 -15.64 -32.13
C LYS A 367 10.79 -14.68 -33.26
N ASN A 368 9.67 -14.91 -33.93
CA ASN A 368 9.25 -14.09 -35.07
C ASN A 368 8.88 -12.66 -34.65
N VAL A 369 8.32 -12.48 -33.45
CA VAL A 369 7.96 -11.15 -32.92
C VAL A 369 9.23 -10.39 -32.54
N VAL A 370 10.16 -11.04 -31.84
CA VAL A 370 11.43 -10.43 -31.42
C VAL A 370 12.33 -10.12 -32.61
N GLU A 371 12.38 -10.97 -33.63
CA GLU A 371 13.11 -10.69 -34.89
C GLU A 371 12.58 -9.42 -35.56
N LYS A 372 11.25 -9.26 -35.66
CA LYS A 372 10.64 -8.04 -36.21
C LYS A 372 10.96 -6.80 -35.36
N PHE A 373 10.94 -6.95 -34.04
CA PHE A 373 11.25 -5.86 -33.10
C PHE A 373 12.70 -5.40 -33.24
N THR A 374 13.65 -6.34 -33.16
CA THR A 374 15.09 -6.07 -33.26
C THR A 374 15.49 -5.58 -34.65
N GLN A 375 14.83 -6.01 -35.72
CA GLN A 375 15.00 -5.48 -37.07
C GLN A 375 14.61 -3.99 -37.16
N GLN A 376 13.45 -3.61 -36.63
CA GLN A 376 13.02 -2.21 -36.64
C GLN A 376 13.90 -1.35 -35.74
N TYR A 377 14.33 -1.90 -34.60
CA TYR A 377 15.24 -1.20 -33.70
C TYR A 377 16.64 -1.00 -34.32
N ALA A 378 17.20 -1.99 -35.00
CA ALA A 378 18.45 -1.85 -35.75
C ALA A 378 18.35 -0.76 -36.84
N THR A 379 17.18 -0.69 -37.50
CA THR A 379 16.90 0.36 -38.49
C THR A 379 16.84 1.74 -37.85
N LYS A 380 16.24 1.87 -36.66
CA LYS A 380 16.24 3.11 -35.87
C LYS A 380 17.66 3.56 -35.55
N ILE A 381 18.51 2.67 -35.03
CA ILE A 381 19.93 2.98 -34.69
C ILE A 381 20.65 3.60 -35.90
N LEU A 382 20.49 3.02 -37.09
CA LEU A 382 21.13 3.54 -38.30
C LEU A 382 20.54 4.85 -38.79
N ASN A 383 19.22 5.03 -38.68
CA ASN A 383 18.56 6.29 -39.06
C ASN A 383 18.92 7.46 -38.14
N GLU A 384 19.18 7.17 -36.86
CA GLU A 384 19.59 8.16 -35.84
C GLU A 384 21.12 8.33 -35.79
N TYR A 385 21.88 7.55 -36.57
CA TYR A 385 23.33 7.66 -36.63
C TYR A 385 23.76 9.04 -37.16
N PRO A 386 24.85 9.64 -36.63
CA PRO A 386 25.26 10.99 -37.03
C PRO A 386 25.46 11.13 -38.55
N LYS A 387 24.74 12.08 -39.17
CA LYS A 387 24.86 12.36 -40.61
C LYS A 387 26.29 12.73 -41.02
N THR A 388 27.07 13.33 -40.13
CA THR A 388 28.48 13.66 -40.33
C THR A 388 29.40 12.43 -40.41
N LEU A 389 28.91 11.26 -39.99
CA LEU A 389 29.63 9.98 -40.00
C LEU A 389 28.98 8.98 -40.95
N SER A 390 28.12 9.43 -41.86
CA SER A 390 27.56 8.63 -42.93
C SER A 390 27.76 9.31 -44.28
N PHE A 391 27.86 8.51 -45.34
CA PHE A 391 28.10 9.00 -46.68
C PHE A 391 27.40 8.12 -47.72
N HIS A 392 27.14 8.68 -48.90
CA HIS A 392 26.50 7.98 -50.00
C HIS A 392 27.55 7.45 -50.98
N ILE A 393 27.25 6.27 -51.54
CA ILE A 393 28.09 5.62 -52.53
C ILE A 393 27.28 5.51 -53.82
N THR A 394 27.88 5.95 -54.92
CA THR A 394 27.26 5.86 -56.24
C THR A 394 27.24 4.41 -56.72
N ASN A 395 26.39 4.09 -57.69
CA ASN A 395 26.32 2.74 -58.27
C ASN A 395 27.64 2.28 -58.92
N LYS A 396 28.53 3.22 -59.24
CA LYS A 396 29.87 2.94 -59.79
C LYS A 396 30.94 2.79 -58.71
N GLY A 397 30.59 2.87 -57.42
CA GLY A 397 31.55 2.71 -56.32
C GLY A 397 32.25 4.00 -55.89
N ASN A 398 31.92 5.16 -56.47
CA ASN A 398 32.51 6.44 -56.04
C ASN A 398 31.80 6.98 -54.80
N PHE A 399 32.56 7.56 -53.88
CA PHE A 399 32.05 8.23 -52.67
C PHE A 399 33.00 9.33 -52.19
N ILE A 400 32.46 10.23 -51.35
CA ILE A 400 33.24 11.28 -50.70
C ILE A 400 33.24 11.02 -49.21
N LEU A 401 34.42 10.87 -48.62
CA LEU A 401 34.54 10.72 -47.17
C LEU A 401 34.42 12.08 -46.48
N PRO A 402 33.51 12.23 -45.51
CA PRO A 402 33.48 13.44 -44.69
C PRO A 402 34.77 13.54 -43.86
N LYS A 403 35.15 14.77 -43.48
CA LYS A 403 36.36 15.03 -42.70
C LYS A 403 36.35 14.28 -41.36
N ILE A 404 37.19 13.27 -41.23
CA ILE A 404 37.30 12.42 -40.05
C ILE A 404 38.27 13.06 -39.05
N LYS A 405 37.78 13.43 -37.86
CA LYS A 405 38.61 14.03 -36.79
C LYS A 405 39.20 13.00 -35.83
N ALA A 406 38.75 11.74 -35.90
CA ALA A 406 39.20 10.67 -35.01
C ALA A 406 40.45 9.99 -35.54
N ASN A 407 41.43 9.72 -34.65
CA ASN A 407 42.69 9.05 -34.99
C ASN A 407 42.53 7.55 -35.26
N ARG A 408 41.42 6.96 -34.83
CA ARG A 408 41.05 5.55 -35.05
C ARG A 408 39.59 5.49 -35.50
N TYR A 409 39.36 4.86 -36.64
CA TYR A 409 38.01 4.70 -37.18
C TYR A 409 37.93 3.47 -38.09
N LYS A 410 36.72 2.98 -38.30
CA LYS A 410 36.40 1.96 -39.28
C LYS A 410 35.47 2.55 -40.32
N ILE A 411 35.72 2.27 -41.59
CA ILE A 411 34.77 2.54 -42.67
C ILE A 411 34.03 1.25 -42.95
N VAL A 412 32.71 1.28 -42.88
CA VAL A 412 31.83 0.17 -43.27
C VAL A 412 31.06 0.60 -44.50
N ILE A 413 31.20 -0.14 -45.59
CA ILE A 413 30.49 0.07 -46.84
C ILE A 413 29.46 -1.05 -46.99
N ASP A 414 28.18 -0.69 -46.85
CA ASP A 414 27.06 -1.61 -47.06
C ASP A 414 26.76 -1.68 -48.56
N ILE A 415 26.95 -2.86 -49.15
CA ILE A 415 26.77 -3.07 -50.61
C ILE A 415 25.39 -3.65 -50.89
N LYS A 416 24.98 -4.65 -50.11
CA LYS A 416 23.63 -5.24 -50.09
C LYS A 416 23.38 -5.91 -48.75
N GLU A 417 22.17 -6.38 -48.50
CA GLU A 417 21.78 -6.98 -47.22
C GLU A 417 22.75 -8.04 -46.67
N SER A 418 23.32 -8.89 -47.53
CA SER A 418 24.22 -9.97 -47.14
C SER A 418 25.71 -9.64 -47.29
N TYR A 419 26.09 -8.38 -47.42
CA TYR A 419 27.48 -8.05 -47.76
C TYR A 419 27.93 -6.65 -47.34
N SER A 420 29.08 -6.58 -46.68
CA SER A 420 29.78 -5.33 -46.36
C SER A 420 31.29 -5.44 -46.49
N VAL A 421 31.91 -4.34 -46.89
CA VAL A 421 33.36 -4.16 -46.84
C VAL A 421 33.70 -3.27 -45.67
N ILE A 422 34.60 -3.74 -44.80
CA ILE A 422 35.09 -3.00 -43.64
C ILE A 422 36.56 -2.69 -43.83
N TYR A 423 36.90 -1.41 -43.81
CA TYR A 423 38.28 -0.93 -43.74
C TYR A 423 38.57 -0.44 -42.32
N ASN A 424 39.53 -1.07 -41.65
CA ASN A 424 39.95 -0.67 -40.31
C ASN A 424 41.18 0.26 -40.39
N ASN A 425 40.99 1.53 -40.06
CA ASN A 425 42.11 2.46 -39.96
C ASN A 425 42.73 2.41 -38.55
N CYS A 426 43.86 1.70 -38.44
CA CYS A 426 44.72 1.71 -37.26
C CYS A 426 45.92 2.64 -37.50
N ASN A 427 45.83 3.89 -37.04
CA ASN A 427 46.92 4.89 -37.06
C ASN A 427 47.44 5.31 -38.46
N ILE A 428 46.61 5.26 -39.51
CA ILE A 428 46.97 5.75 -40.86
C ILE A 428 46.35 7.15 -41.06
N LEU A 429 47.18 8.14 -41.41
CA LEU A 429 46.79 9.56 -41.49
C LEU A 429 45.80 9.90 -42.63
N ALA A 430 45.69 9.05 -43.64
CA ALA A 430 44.80 9.26 -44.79
C ALA A 430 44.08 7.96 -45.17
N SER A 431 42.78 8.05 -45.45
CA SER A 431 42.04 6.95 -46.07
C SER A 431 42.60 6.65 -47.47
N PRO A 432 42.58 5.37 -47.91
CA PRO A 432 42.95 5.02 -49.27
C PRO A 432 41.98 5.66 -50.26
N VAL A 433 42.52 6.15 -51.38
CA VAL A 433 41.74 6.70 -52.50
C VAL A 433 40.93 5.57 -53.17
N ASP A 434 41.54 4.40 -53.34
CA ASP A 434 40.89 3.21 -53.85
C ASP A 434 40.86 2.09 -52.80
N LEU A 435 39.67 1.62 -52.45
CA LEU A 435 39.45 0.45 -51.59
C LEU A 435 39.36 -0.81 -52.46
N THR A 436 40.35 -1.68 -52.30
CA THR A 436 40.45 -2.98 -52.97
C THR A 436 40.63 -4.12 -51.96
N GLN A 437 40.44 -5.37 -52.38
CA GLN A 437 40.70 -6.54 -51.52
C GLN A 437 42.15 -6.60 -50.99
N GLN A 438 43.10 -6.04 -51.74
CA GLN A 438 44.52 -5.99 -51.35
C GLN A 438 44.85 -4.79 -50.44
N THR A 439 43.88 -3.88 -50.22
CA THR A 439 44.08 -2.76 -49.31
C THR A 439 44.29 -3.30 -47.89
N PRO A 440 45.39 -2.92 -47.21
CA PRO A 440 45.68 -3.40 -45.87
C PRO A 440 44.53 -3.10 -44.89
N ASN A 441 44.28 -4.02 -43.96
CA ASN A 441 43.23 -3.92 -42.94
C ASN A 441 41.79 -3.86 -43.47
N THR A 442 41.58 -4.30 -44.71
CA THR A 442 40.24 -4.49 -45.29
C THR A 442 39.75 -5.92 -45.07
N THR A 443 38.49 -6.05 -44.68
CA THR A 443 37.81 -7.34 -44.45
C THR A 443 36.41 -7.31 -45.05
N ILE A 444 35.93 -8.47 -45.49
CA ILE A 444 34.57 -8.65 -45.99
C ILE A 444 33.74 -9.33 -44.90
N ILE A 445 32.47 -8.92 -44.73
CA ILE A 445 31.51 -9.59 -43.86
C ILE A 445 30.25 -9.93 -44.64
N GLU A 446 29.72 -11.14 -44.43
CA GLU A 446 28.51 -11.68 -45.08
C GLU A 446 27.19 -11.12 -44.52
N HIS A 447 27.22 -9.90 -43.99
CA HIS A 447 26.06 -9.19 -43.44
C HIS A 447 26.27 -7.69 -43.58
N ASN A 448 25.21 -6.96 -43.91
CA ASN A 448 25.23 -5.51 -43.78
C ASN A 448 25.18 -5.05 -42.32
N LEU A 449 25.49 -3.79 -42.10
CA LEU A 449 25.54 -3.22 -40.76
C LEU A 449 24.20 -3.39 -40.01
N ASN A 450 23.08 -3.24 -40.71
CA ASN A 450 21.75 -3.44 -40.13
C ASN A 450 21.52 -4.88 -39.62
N GLN A 451 21.90 -5.88 -40.41
CA GLN A 451 21.80 -7.29 -40.03
C GLN A 451 22.72 -7.63 -38.85
N ILE A 452 23.95 -7.08 -38.82
CA ILE A 452 24.88 -7.28 -37.70
C ILE A 452 24.27 -6.74 -36.40
N ILE A 453 23.78 -5.49 -36.42
CA ILE A 453 23.15 -4.86 -35.25
C ILE A 453 21.92 -5.64 -34.80
N ARG A 454 21.05 -6.02 -35.75
CA ARG A 454 19.87 -6.84 -35.44
C ARG A 454 20.24 -8.14 -34.75
N LEU A 455 21.20 -8.89 -35.29
CA LEU A 455 21.63 -10.17 -34.72
C LEU A 455 22.17 -9.99 -33.31
N GLN A 456 22.90 -8.90 -33.06
CA GLN A 456 23.39 -8.56 -31.72
C GLN A 456 22.25 -8.25 -30.75
N LEU A 457 21.31 -7.39 -31.13
CA LEU A 457 20.14 -7.05 -30.32
C LEU A 457 19.26 -8.27 -30.04
N PHE A 458 19.07 -9.13 -31.05
CA PHE A 458 18.34 -10.38 -30.92
C PHE A 458 19.02 -11.34 -29.95
N LYS A 459 20.34 -11.53 -30.09
CA LYS A 459 21.12 -12.36 -29.18
C LYS A 459 21.04 -11.82 -27.75
N GLN A 460 21.11 -10.51 -27.58
CA GLN A 460 21.01 -9.90 -26.26
C GLN A 460 19.61 -10.08 -25.65
N TRP A 461 18.54 -10.01 -26.44
CA TRP A 461 17.19 -10.28 -25.96
C TRP A 461 16.99 -11.74 -25.50
N TYR A 462 17.56 -12.71 -26.23
CA TYR A 462 17.34 -14.14 -25.97
C TYR A 462 18.33 -14.82 -25.03
N ASN A 463 19.60 -14.41 -25.03
CA ASN A 463 20.68 -15.14 -24.35
C ASN A 463 21.11 -14.52 -23.02
N SER A 464 20.48 -13.43 -22.61
CA SER A 464 20.82 -12.72 -21.38
C SER A 464 20.03 -13.22 -20.19
#